data_AF-A0A4V0YIE3-F1
#
_entry.id   AF-A0A4V0YIE3-F1
#
_cell.length_a   1.000
_cell.length_b   1.000
_cell.length_c   1.000
_cell.angle_alpha   90.00
_cell.angle_beta   90.00
_cell.angle_gamma   90.00
#
_symmetry.space_group_name_H-M   'P 1'
#
loop_
_entity.id
_entity.type
_entity.pdbx_description
1 polymer ?
#
loop_
_entity_poly.entity_id
_entity_poly.type
_entity_poly.pdbx_seq_one_letter_code
_entity_poly.pdbx_strand_id
1 'polypeptide(L)'
;MAYENFMTGRLREDASKSGSFTFQQVEDRLVEAMDLWRRSPDRERGWLHVKACWPEVVRQGWRVNTDGEHDEREAVQEPRRPRPTRAQIEAMVEASEWLLLAPEEDRRLVAAVLVCYARGMKKVPWMKIWDRFGRGRPGPDGLRMRYSRAITAIAKALGQNKYPSPEA
;
A
#
# COMPACT_ATOMS: atom_id res chain seq x y z
N MET A 1 -9.54 12.85 12.11
CA MET A 1 -10.19 12.01 13.14
C MET A 1 -11.48 11.34 12.62
N ALA A 2 -11.49 10.83 11.38
CA ALA A 2 -12.64 10.10 10.81
C ALA A 2 -12.29 8.65 10.40
N TYR A 3 -11.04 8.23 10.63
CA TYR A 3 -10.51 6.93 10.20
C TYR A 3 -10.40 5.89 11.33
N GLU A 4 -10.37 6.31 12.60
CA GLU A 4 -10.24 5.37 13.73
C GLU A 4 -11.56 4.64 14.05
N ASN A 5 -12.70 5.31 13.92
CA ASN A 5 -14.01 4.70 14.19
C ASN A 5 -14.50 3.78 13.05
N PHE A 6 -13.89 3.83 11.87
CA PHE A 6 -14.20 2.89 10.78
C PHE A 6 -13.52 1.52 10.99
N MET A 7 -12.45 1.46 11.80
CA MET A 7 -11.60 0.27 12.00
C MET A 7 -12.10 -0.68 13.09
N THR A 8 -12.87 -0.21 14.08
CA THR A 8 -13.22 -1.03 15.26
C THR A 8 -14.56 -1.74 15.16
N GLY A 9 -15.49 -1.25 14.33
CA GLY A 9 -16.84 -1.81 14.22
C GLY A 9 -17.02 -2.85 13.11
N ARG A 10 -16.31 -2.71 11.98
CA ARG A 10 -16.62 -3.49 10.77
C ARG A 10 -15.89 -4.84 10.68
N LEU A 11 -14.77 -4.99 11.38
CA LEU A 11 -14.02 -6.26 11.41
C LEU A 11 -14.71 -7.35 12.23
N ARG A 12 -15.82 -7.05 12.92
CA ARG A 12 -16.48 -7.99 13.83
C ARG A 12 -17.81 -8.57 13.33
N GLU A 13 -18.43 -7.98 12.29
CA GLU A 13 -19.75 -8.42 11.80
C GLU A 13 -19.72 -9.22 10.49
N ASP A 14 -18.64 -9.17 9.71
CA ASP A 14 -18.56 -9.95 8.46
C ASP A 14 -18.05 -11.39 8.66
N ALA A 15 -17.81 -11.80 9.92
CA ALA A 15 -17.38 -13.14 10.30
C ALA A 15 -18.47 -14.21 10.16
N SER A 16 -19.68 -13.88 9.68
CA SER A 16 -20.77 -14.85 9.52
C SER A 16 -21.28 -14.95 8.08
N LYS A 17 -20.55 -15.70 7.23
CA LYS A 17 -21.08 -16.79 6.37
C LYS A 17 -20.06 -17.25 5.32
N SER A 18 -19.52 -18.46 5.54
CA SER A 18 -18.98 -19.40 4.55
C SER A 18 -17.96 -18.88 3.50
N GLY A 19 -16.67 -18.95 3.86
CA GLY A 19 -15.62 -19.57 3.03
C GLY A 19 -15.21 -18.93 1.69
N SER A 20 -15.67 -17.74 1.34
CA SER A 20 -15.23 -17.06 0.11
C SER A 20 -14.91 -15.59 0.38
N PHE A 21 -13.68 -15.19 0.05
CA PHE A 21 -13.28 -13.79 0.10
C PHE A 21 -13.96 -13.03 -1.04
N THR A 22 -14.55 -11.88 -0.74
CA THR A 22 -15.12 -11.00 -1.76
C THR A 22 -14.06 -10.11 -2.39
N PHE A 23 -14.34 -9.56 -3.58
CA PHE A 23 -13.45 -8.62 -4.26
C PHE A 23 -13.02 -7.46 -3.34
N GLN A 24 -13.98 -6.85 -2.63
CA GLN A 24 -13.73 -5.69 -1.78
C GLN A 24 -12.85 -6.05 -0.59
N GLN A 25 -13.10 -7.18 0.06
CA GLN A 25 -12.30 -7.63 1.21
C GLN A 25 -10.83 -7.88 0.81
N VAL A 26 -10.60 -8.45 -0.38
CA VAL A 26 -9.24 -8.64 -0.90
C VAL A 26 -8.58 -7.31 -1.23
N GLU A 27 -9.30 -6.40 -1.90
CA GLU A 27 -8.78 -5.07 -2.23
C GLU A 27 -8.42 -4.29 -0.95
N ASP A 28 -9.32 -4.23 0.03
CA ASP A 28 -9.12 -3.50 1.28
C ASP A 28 -7.89 -4.00 2.05
N ARG A 29 -7.75 -5.32 2.19
CA ARG A 29 -6.61 -5.93 2.89
C ARG A 29 -5.29 -5.72 2.16
N LEU A 30 -5.30 -5.78 0.83
CA LEU A 30 -4.12 -5.46 0.02
C LEU A 30 -3.75 -3.98 0.08
N VAL A 31 -4.74 -3.08 0.16
CA VAL A 31 -4.51 -1.64 0.31
C VAL A 31 -3.93 -1.32 1.69
N GLU A 32 -4.43 -1.96 2.75
CA GLU A 32 -3.87 -1.84 4.10
C GLU A 32 -2.42 -2.33 4.16
N ALA A 33 -2.13 -3.51 3.60
CA ALA A 33 -0.78 -4.03 3.50
C ALA A 33 0.15 -3.08 2.73
N MET A 34 -0.32 -2.52 1.60
CA MET A 34 0.44 -1.55 0.81
C MET A 34 0.72 -0.25 1.57
N ASP A 35 -0.24 0.18 2.37
CA ASP A 35 -0.08 1.35 3.20
C ASP A 35 0.89 1.12 4.37
N LEU A 36 0.92 -0.08 4.96
CA LEU A 36 1.94 -0.50 5.93
C LEU A 36 3.34 -0.59 5.30
N TRP A 37 3.48 -1.14 4.09
CA TRP A 37 4.75 -1.15 3.36
C TRP A 37 5.28 0.24 3.11
N ARG A 38 4.42 1.18 2.68
CA ARG A 38 4.82 2.57 2.41
C ARG A 38 5.32 3.28 3.67
N ARG A 39 4.76 2.92 4.84
CA ARG A 39 5.11 3.51 6.14
C ARG A 39 6.28 2.82 6.81
N SER A 40 6.56 1.58 6.44
CA SER A 40 7.68 0.81 6.97
C SER A 40 8.98 1.51 6.58
N PRO A 41 9.78 1.99 7.56
CA PRO A 41 11.05 2.63 7.26
C PRO A 41 11.96 1.56 6.63
N ASP A 42 12.29 1.75 5.36
CA ASP A 42 13.36 0.99 4.72
C ASP A 42 14.66 1.29 5.49
N ARG A 43 15.08 0.31 6.28
CA ARG A 43 16.28 0.42 7.11
C ARG A 43 17.49 0.66 6.23
N GLU A 44 17.53 0.22 4.98
CA GLU A 44 18.70 0.39 4.11
C GLU A 44 18.69 1.77 3.44
N ARG A 45 17.55 2.25 2.93
CA ARG A 45 17.42 3.65 2.44
C ARG A 45 17.76 4.69 3.50
N GLY A 46 17.40 4.43 4.75
CA GLY A 46 17.76 5.30 5.86
C GLY A 46 19.28 5.50 5.99
N TRP A 47 20.07 4.48 5.70
CA TRP A 47 21.53 4.53 5.77
C TRP A 47 22.13 5.09 4.47
N LEU A 48 21.55 4.77 3.31
CA LEU A 48 21.99 5.27 2.00
C LEU A 48 21.78 6.78 1.82
N HIS A 49 20.86 7.39 2.56
CA HIS A 49 20.64 8.84 2.56
C HIS A 49 21.49 9.61 3.58
N VAL A 50 22.18 8.92 4.50
CA VAL A 50 23.20 9.56 5.36
C VAL A 50 24.48 9.71 4.52
N LYS A 51 24.48 10.71 3.63
CA LYS A 51 25.76 11.34 3.27
C LYS A 51 26.40 11.84 4.57
N ALA A 52 27.71 11.76 4.66
CA ALA A 52 28.57 12.10 5.81
C ALA A 52 28.38 13.53 6.36
N CYS A 53 27.19 13.85 6.83
CA CYS A 53 26.79 15.10 7.44
C CYS A 53 26.46 14.76 8.88
N TRP A 54 27.15 15.42 9.80
CA TRP A 54 26.97 15.20 11.23
C TRP A 54 25.51 15.39 11.64
N PRO A 55 25.01 14.63 12.63
CA PRO A 55 23.64 14.73 13.09
C PRO A 55 23.20 16.16 13.47
N GLU A 56 24.12 17.03 13.91
CA GLU A 56 23.80 18.45 14.14
C GLU A 56 23.44 19.20 12.85
N VAL A 57 24.15 18.95 11.73
CA VAL A 57 23.94 19.61 10.43
C VAL A 57 22.59 19.22 9.82
N VAL A 58 22.18 17.96 10.00
CA VAL A 58 20.89 17.47 9.53
C VAL A 58 19.74 18.03 10.38
N ARG A 59 19.98 18.20 11.70
CA ARG A 59 19.00 18.77 12.65
C ARG A 59 18.74 20.25 12.38
N GLN A 60 19.71 20.95 11.81
CA GLN A 60 19.60 22.37 11.42
C GLN A 60 18.97 22.60 10.03
N GLY A 61 18.47 21.54 9.38
CA GLY A 61 17.73 21.69 8.13
C GLY A 61 18.67 21.89 6.95
N TRP A 62 18.86 20.83 6.17
CA TRP A 62 19.45 20.92 4.84
C TRP A 62 18.44 21.59 3.88
N ARG A 63 18.20 22.89 4.10
CA ARG A 63 17.51 23.82 3.19
C ARG A 63 18.46 24.95 2.85
N VAL A 64 19.64 24.60 2.35
CA VAL A 64 20.33 25.53 1.46
C VAL A 64 19.64 25.35 0.11
N ASN A 65 18.59 26.13 -0.12
CA ASN A 65 18.20 26.45 -1.48
C ASN A 65 19.45 27.04 -2.15
N THR A 66 19.66 26.73 -3.42
CA THR A 66 20.81 27.18 -4.23
C THR A 66 21.02 28.71 -4.24
N ASP A 67 20.09 29.49 -3.65
CA ASP A 67 20.07 30.95 -3.61
C ASP A 67 20.20 31.57 -2.19
N GLY A 68 20.54 30.80 -1.16
CA GLY A 68 20.98 31.37 0.14
C GLY A 68 19.90 32.04 1.02
N GLU A 69 18.61 31.95 0.68
CA GLU A 69 17.53 32.39 1.57
C GLU A 69 17.13 31.31 2.58
N HIS A 70 17.34 31.64 3.86
CA HIS A 70 16.94 30.85 5.02
C HIS A 70 15.42 30.96 5.23
N ASP A 71 14.65 30.01 4.71
CA ASP A 71 13.21 29.91 4.97
C ASP A 71 13.00 29.31 6.37
N GLU A 72 12.82 30.18 7.38
CA GLU A 72 12.49 29.87 8.79
C GLU A 72 11.09 29.27 8.98
N ARG A 73 10.62 28.48 8.03
CA ARG A 73 9.47 27.60 8.26
C ARG A 73 9.96 26.49 9.16
N GLU A 74 9.87 26.75 10.46
CA GLU A 74 9.87 25.78 11.54
C GLU A 74 9.28 24.49 10.99
N ALA A 75 10.14 23.49 10.82
CA ALA A 75 9.74 22.22 10.26
C ALA A 75 8.73 21.64 11.26
N VAL A 76 7.44 21.89 11.01
CA VAL A 76 6.33 21.32 11.75
C VAL A 76 6.61 19.84 11.74
N GLN A 77 7.12 19.33 12.86
CA GLN A 77 7.43 17.92 13.01
C GLN A 77 6.07 17.25 13.08
N GLU A 78 5.51 16.94 11.90
CA GLU A 78 4.30 16.15 11.80
C GLU A 78 4.51 14.91 12.69
N PRO A 79 3.58 14.63 13.62
CA PRO A 79 3.70 13.49 14.50
C PRO A 79 3.95 12.24 13.67
N ARG A 80 5.12 11.61 13.88
CA ARG A 80 5.44 10.36 13.19
C ARG A 80 4.40 9.33 13.62
N ARG A 81 3.74 8.71 12.63
CA ARG A 81 2.79 7.62 12.89
C ARG A 81 3.48 6.51 13.70
N PRO A 82 2.75 5.81 14.58
CA PRO A 82 3.30 4.73 15.37
C PRO A 82 3.87 3.63 14.47
N ARG A 83 4.90 2.93 14.96
CA ARG A 83 5.48 1.79 14.25
C ARG A 83 4.42 0.68 14.08
N PRO A 84 4.50 -0.10 12.99
CA PRO A 84 3.62 -1.25 12.82
C PRO A 84 3.74 -2.22 14.00
N THR A 85 2.61 -2.70 14.49
CA THR A 85 2.54 -3.77 15.49
C THR A 85 2.87 -5.12 14.86
N ARG A 86 3.20 -6.13 15.69
CA ARG A 86 3.47 -7.49 15.20
C ARG A 86 2.30 -8.08 14.41
N ALA A 87 1.07 -7.92 14.91
CA ALA A 87 -0.13 -8.40 14.21
C ALA A 87 -0.32 -7.73 12.85
N GLN A 88 -0.01 -6.43 12.73
CA GLN A 88 -0.04 -5.73 11.44
C GLN A 88 1.02 -6.24 10.47
N ILE A 89 2.21 -6.61 10.97
CA ILE A 89 3.27 -7.21 10.14
C ILE A 89 2.83 -8.60 9.66
N GLU A 90 2.25 -9.43 10.52
CA GLU A 90 1.74 -10.76 10.15
C GLU A 90 0.63 -10.65 9.10
N ALA A 91 -0.35 -9.77 9.29
CA ALA A 91 -1.40 -9.50 8.31
C ALA A 91 -0.86 -8.97 6.98
N MET A 92 0.18 -8.13 7.03
CA MET A 92 0.87 -7.63 5.83
C MET A 92 1.57 -8.78 5.10
N VAL A 93 2.29 -9.66 5.80
CA VAL A 93 2.97 -10.83 5.20
C VAL A 93 1.96 -11.76 4.54
N GLU A 94 0.86 -12.08 5.21
CA GLU A 94 -0.22 -12.89 4.65
C GLU A 94 -0.80 -12.27 3.37
N ALA A 95 -1.13 -10.97 3.40
CA ALA A 95 -1.61 -10.25 2.23
C ALA A 95 -0.58 -10.20 1.08
N SER A 96 0.71 -10.28 1.40
CA SER A 96 1.78 -10.35 0.40
C SER A 96 1.72 -11.64 -0.41
N GLU A 97 1.41 -12.75 0.26
CA GLU A 97 1.28 -14.06 -0.37
C GLU A 97 0.09 -14.09 -1.34
N TRP A 98 -0.97 -13.33 -1.06
CA TRP A 98 -2.14 -13.24 -1.94
C TRP A 98 -1.80 -12.65 -3.30
N LEU A 99 -0.80 -11.75 -3.39
CA LEU A 99 -0.33 -11.22 -4.67
C LEU A 99 0.30 -12.29 -5.56
N LEU A 100 0.83 -13.38 -4.98
CA LEU A 100 1.40 -14.50 -5.75
C LEU A 100 0.32 -15.30 -6.48
N LEU A 101 -0.92 -15.28 -5.97
CA LEU A 101 -2.08 -15.91 -6.60
C LEU A 101 -2.56 -15.14 -7.85
N ALA A 102 -2.14 -13.88 -8.01
CA ALA A 102 -2.46 -13.10 -9.19
C ALA A 102 -1.62 -13.56 -10.41
N PRO A 103 -2.16 -13.46 -11.64
CA PRO A 103 -1.39 -13.71 -12.86
C PRO A 103 -0.11 -12.88 -12.89
N GLU A 104 1.01 -13.50 -13.24
CA GLU A 104 2.34 -12.88 -13.15
C GLU A 104 2.45 -11.55 -13.91
N GLU A 105 1.86 -11.50 -15.11
CA GLU A 105 1.85 -10.29 -15.94
C GLU A 105 1.10 -9.11 -15.29
N ASP A 106 0.11 -9.40 -14.44
CA ASP A 106 -0.77 -8.42 -13.82
C ASP A 106 -0.29 -7.99 -12.43
N ARG A 107 0.65 -8.71 -11.80
CA ARG A 107 1.16 -8.38 -10.45
C ARG A 107 1.69 -6.95 -10.36
N ARG A 108 2.46 -6.52 -11.36
CA ARG A 108 2.99 -5.15 -11.43
C ARG A 108 1.88 -4.10 -11.56
N LEU A 109 0.84 -4.40 -12.34
CA LEU A 109 -0.31 -3.52 -12.51
C LEU A 109 -1.09 -3.42 -11.20
N VAL A 110 -1.37 -4.54 -10.55
CA VAL A 110 -2.06 -4.59 -9.24
C VAL A 110 -1.29 -3.78 -8.21
N ALA A 111 0.03 -3.97 -8.07
CA ALA A 111 0.85 -3.20 -7.15
C ALA A 111 0.79 -1.68 -7.43
N ALA A 112 0.85 -1.27 -8.70
CA ALA A 112 0.77 0.15 -9.08
C ALA A 112 -0.59 0.79 -8.71
N VAL A 113 -1.68 0.03 -8.88
CA VAL A 113 -3.04 0.47 -8.53
C VAL A 113 -3.20 0.54 -7.00
N LEU A 114 -2.75 -0.47 -6.26
CA LEU A 114 -2.81 -0.49 -4.80
C LEU A 114 -2.03 0.67 -4.17
N VAL A 115 -0.87 1.03 -4.73
CA VAL A 115 -0.12 2.23 -4.30
C VAL A 115 -0.96 3.51 -4.45
N CYS A 116 -1.80 3.58 -5.48
CA CYS A 116 -2.68 4.72 -5.69
C CYS A 116 -3.73 4.83 -4.59
N TYR A 117 -4.38 3.72 -4.26
CA TYR A 117 -5.37 3.65 -3.18
C TYR A 117 -4.75 3.87 -1.80
N ALA A 118 -3.57 3.30 -1.53
CA ALA A 118 -2.84 3.47 -0.28
C ALA A 118 -2.43 4.94 -0.03
N ARG A 119 -2.24 5.73 -1.10
CA ARG A 119 -2.03 7.19 -1.02
C ARG A 119 -3.32 7.98 -0.73
N GLY A 120 -4.47 7.33 -0.63
CA GLY A 120 -5.77 7.94 -0.39
C GLY A 120 -6.46 8.47 -1.65
N MET A 121 -6.01 8.08 -2.85
CA MET A 121 -6.67 8.52 -4.09
C MET A 121 -7.98 7.75 -4.29
N LYS A 122 -9.10 8.49 -4.37
CA LYS A 122 -10.44 7.91 -4.63
C LYS A 122 -10.60 7.36 -6.05
N LYS A 123 -9.81 7.87 -7.01
CA LYS A 123 -9.82 7.46 -8.41
C LYS A 123 -8.40 7.19 -8.88
N VAL A 124 -8.21 6.06 -9.53
CA VAL A 124 -6.93 5.64 -10.08
C VAL A 124 -6.67 6.41 -11.38
N PRO A 125 -5.52 7.09 -11.54
CA PRO A 125 -5.18 7.80 -12.77
C PRO A 125 -4.69 6.81 -13.84
N TRP A 126 -5.63 6.09 -14.47
CA TRP A 126 -5.35 5.01 -15.44
C TRP A 126 -4.45 5.45 -16.60
N MET A 127 -4.60 6.68 -17.09
CA MET A 127 -3.76 7.22 -18.17
C MET A 127 -2.28 7.29 -17.76
N LYS A 128 -1.99 7.79 -16.55
CA LYS A 128 -0.61 7.89 -16.03
C LYS A 128 -0.01 6.51 -15.77
N ILE A 129 -0.84 5.54 -15.38
CA ILE A 129 -0.40 4.15 -15.22
C ILE A 129 -0.07 3.57 -16.59
N TRP A 130 -0.95 3.75 -17.58
CA TRP A 130 -0.73 3.26 -18.94
C TRP A 130 0.55 3.82 -19.57
N ASP A 131 0.81 5.12 -19.43
CA ASP A 131 2.05 5.75 -19.92
C ASP A 131 3.31 5.09 -19.32
N ARG A 132 3.25 4.66 -18.05
CA ARG A 132 4.37 3.96 -17.37
C ARG A 132 4.58 2.53 -17.88
N PHE A 133 3.53 1.84 -18.28
CA PHE A 133 3.60 0.44 -18.76
C PHE A 133 3.92 0.31 -20.26
N GLY A 134 3.99 1.43 -20.98
CA GLY A 134 4.31 1.50 -22.40
C GLY A 134 3.07 1.37 -23.30
N ARG A 135 3.04 2.18 -24.36
CA ARG A 135 1.88 2.34 -25.27
C ARG A 135 1.55 1.12 -26.16
N GLY A 136 2.30 0.03 -26.05
CA GLY A 136 2.04 -1.25 -26.74
C GLY A 136 1.08 -2.19 -26.00
N ARG A 137 0.56 -1.77 -24.83
CA ARG A 137 -0.40 -2.52 -24.02
C ARG A 137 -1.85 -2.07 -24.34
N PRO A 138 -2.88 -2.89 -23.99
CA PRO A 138 -4.27 -2.46 -24.05
C PRO A 138 -4.45 -1.09 -23.40
N GLY A 139 -5.32 -0.26 -23.96
CA GLY A 139 -5.55 1.10 -23.48
C GLY A 139 -5.99 1.16 -22.00
N PRO A 140 -6.17 2.37 -21.45
CA PRO A 140 -6.49 2.58 -20.02
C PRO A 140 -7.64 1.71 -19.48
N ASP A 141 -8.71 1.53 -20.26
CA ASP A 141 -9.84 0.68 -19.88
C ASP A 141 -9.50 -0.82 -19.86
N GLY A 142 -8.60 -1.26 -20.75
CA GLY A 142 -8.07 -2.61 -20.74
C GLY A 142 -7.26 -2.90 -19.48
N LEU A 143 -6.46 -1.94 -19.01
CA LEU A 143 -5.77 -2.06 -17.72
C LEU A 143 -6.75 -2.14 -16.55
N ARG A 144 -7.83 -1.35 -16.56
CA ARG A 144 -8.87 -1.42 -15.54
C ARG A 144 -9.54 -2.80 -15.50
N MET A 145 -9.86 -3.37 -16.66
CA MET A 145 -10.42 -4.72 -16.74
C MET A 145 -9.43 -5.78 -16.24
N ARG A 146 -8.15 -5.71 -16.63
CA ARG A 146 -7.11 -6.63 -16.17
C ARG A 146 -6.95 -6.58 -14.65
N TYR A 147 -6.93 -5.38 -14.07
CA TYR A 147 -6.91 -5.20 -12.63
C TYR A 147 -8.09 -5.89 -11.94
N SER A 148 -9.32 -5.63 -12.42
CA SER A 148 -10.53 -6.23 -11.86
C SER A 148 -10.51 -7.76 -11.95
N ARG A 149 -10.05 -8.31 -13.08
CA ARG A 149 -9.88 -9.77 -13.27
C ARG A 149 -8.83 -10.34 -12.34
N ALA A 150 -7.70 -9.67 -12.14
CA ALA A 150 -6.62 -10.12 -11.27
C ALA A 150 -7.08 -10.22 -9.81
N ILE A 151 -7.76 -9.20 -9.27
CA ILE A 151 -8.29 -9.25 -7.89
C ILE A 151 -9.38 -10.32 -7.76
N THR A 152 -10.25 -10.45 -8.76
CA THR A 152 -11.28 -11.51 -8.78
C THR A 152 -10.64 -12.91 -8.80
N ALA A 153 -9.52 -13.09 -9.52
CA ALA A 153 -8.78 -14.34 -9.55
C ALA A 153 -8.18 -14.67 -8.18
N ILE A 154 -7.62 -13.68 -7.47
CA ILE A 154 -7.14 -13.84 -6.09
C ILE A 154 -8.30 -14.26 -5.18
N ALA A 155 -9.42 -13.52 -5.20
CA ALA A 155 -10.60 -13.83 -4.39
C ALA A 155 -11.12 -15.26 -4.62
N LYS A 156 -11.17 -15.70 -5.89
CA LYS A 156 -11.54 -17.06 -6.26
C LYS A 156 -10.51 -18.09 -5.75
N ALA A 157 -9.23 -17.82 -5.91
CA ALA A 157 -8.16 -18.70 -5.45
C ALA A 157 -8.21 -18.87 -3.92
N LEU A 158 -8.47 -17.79 -3.17
CA LEU A 158 -8.63 -17.84 -1.72
C LEU A 158 -9.90 -18.58 -1.28
N GLY A 159 -10.99 -18.54 -2.06
CA GLY A 159 -12.20 -19.33 -1.78
C GLY A 159 -12.03 -20.82 -2.10
N GLN A 160 -11.14 -21.17 -3.03
CA GLN A 160 -10.83 -22.55 -3.40
C GLN A 160 -9.77 -23.18 -2.49
N ASN A 161 -8.76 -22.38 -2.12
CA ASN A 161 -7.73 -22.75 -1.18
C ASN A 161 -8.34 -22.54 0.21
N LYS A 162 -8.94 -23.58 0.80
CA LYS A 162 -9.38 -23.58 2.20
C LYS A 162 -8.18 -23.22 3.09
N TYR A 163 -7.93 -21.93 3.31
CA TYR A 163 -7.09 -21.49 4.39
C TYR A 163 -7.84 -21.90 5.67
N PRO A 164 -7.21 -22.66 6.59
CA PRO A 164 -7.79 -22.84 7.89
C PRO A 164 -7.97 -21.44 8.48
N SER A 165 -9.22 -21.09 8.80
CA SER A 165 -9.52 -19.95 9.65
C SER A 165 -8.55 -19.97 10.84
N PRO A 166 -7.87 -18.88 11.20
CA PRO A 166 -6.97 -18.86 12.35
C PRO A 166 -7.70 -19.03 13.69
N GLU A 167 -8.99 -19.34 13.69
CA GLU A 167 -9.77 -19.70 14.87
C GLU A 167 -10.65 -20.92 14.55
N ALA A 168 -10.22 -22.07 15.09
CA ALA A 168 -10.99 -23.26 15.42
C ALA A 168 -10.48 -23.78 16.77
#